data_AF-A0AAI8MM73-F1
#
_entry.id   AF-A0AAI8MM73-F1
#
_cell.length_a   1.000
_cell.length_b   1.000
_cell.length_c   1.000
_cell.angle_alpha   90.00
_cell.angle_beta   90.00
_cell.angle_gamma   90.00
#
_symmetry.space_group_name_H-M   'P 1'
#
loop_
_entity.id
_entity.type
_entity.pdbx_description
1 polymer ?
#
loop_
_entity_poly.entity_id
_entity_poly.type
_entity_poly.pdbx_seq_one_letter_code
_entity_poly.pdbx_strand_id
1 'polypeptide(L)'
;MYPYITENNLNLPQSYNYTAFGGVAFLQEYLSTRRALFTFLCEPAQNQGKNMEQRELESVNDYILESCKNEKILKLVIKTFEINKRLYISYDKGVSRFSNEEILKPDKMSSYTHIDNYLCFAKALCAFFAQTHNLLYLNTLLKLNDTLLSLIYNPAMDLAVLDSSGGGGIMPYLAKSVKCEIEGVKMIAQKAGFQPCVDFIESASVDRQILAHNDLQIELQAELQQLKSLIDSIKDYEYKDTPLDFGSINAPAKCVELESSLAMIYALSSRSNIYFQAMLQCGIVPSHIVILGNALEAGQVILQIQDLGISTHCIDTQDINDEAVFSCVESLPQKYVIYSGYGGGILESKYFHIPKHFIHIHAGKLPQYKGSTTCYYSLLEEGEICSTAMFLNDGLDCGDMLGFFSLSSKQLCEFANTDIDTTLEPYIRSQALVKVLLEYKQNGAFSLTSQNRKEGETYYRIHPTLKHLALFSCFGNWDISANGGTQ
;
A
#
# COMPACT_ATOMS: atom_id res chain seq x y z
N MET A 1 -9.90 11.67 -16.60
CA MET A 1 -10.29 10.28 -16.95
C MET A 1 -9.53 9.37 -16.00
N TYR A 2 -10.20 8.41 -15.37
CA TYR A 2 -9.59 7.55 -14.35
C TYR A 2 -8.36 6.82 -14.94
N PRO A 3 -7.14 7.03 -14.39
CA PRO A 3 -5.92 6.68 -15.11
C PRO A 3 -5.57 5.19 -15.07
N TYR A 4 -6.25 4.40 -14.24
CA TYR A 4 -5.88 3.00 -14.02
C TYR A 4 -6.61 2.00 -14.91
N ILE A 5 -7.38 2.45 -15.90
CA ILE A 5 -8.06 1.57 -16.88
C ILE A 5 -7.91 2.02 -18.34
N THR A 6 -6.97 2.93 -18.62
CA THR A 6 -6.81 3.57 -19.95
C THR A 6 -6.21 2.65 -21.01
N GLU A 7 -5.50 1.60 -20.60
CA GLU A 7 -4.84 0.63 -21.46
C GLU A 7 -5.22 -0.79 -21.05
N ASN A 8 -4.93 -1.80 -21.88
CA ASN A 8 -5.15 -3.20 -21.49
C ASN A 8 -4.17 -3.58 -20.37
N ASN A 9 -4.63 -3.55 -19.12
CA ASN A 9 -3.81 -3.80 -17.93
C ASN A 9 -3.30 -5.24 -17.82
N LEU A 10 -3.90 -6.18 -18.55
CA LEU A 10 -3.38 -7.55 -18.65
C LEU A 10 -2.02 -7.56 -19.35
N ASN A 11 -1.84 -6.70 -20.35
CA ASN A 11 -0.59 -6.52 -21.10
C ASN A 11 0.31 -5.44 -20.50
N LEU A 12 -0.27 -4.37 -19.97
CA LEU A 12 0.42 -3.20 -19.41
C LEU A 12 0.03 -3.00 -17.94
N PRO A 13 0.62 -3.77 -17.01
CA PRO A 13 0.17 -3.81 -15.62
C PRO A 13 0.46 -2.51 -14.87
N GLN A 14 -0.51 -2.09 -14.06
CA GLN A 14 -0.39 -0.89 -13.22
C GLN A 14 0.52 -1.12 -12.01
N SER A 15 1.39 -0.15 -11.72
CA SER A 15 2.34 -0.22 -10.60
C SER A 15 1.79 0.34 -9.28
N TYR A 16 0.80 1.23 -9.36
CA TYR A 16 0.15 1.91 -8.23
C TYR A 16 1.11 2.65 -7.28
N ASN A 17 2.26 3.10 -7.79
CA ASN A 17 3.27 3.80 -7.01
C ASN A 17 2.92 5.28 -6.83
N TYR A 18 3.00 5.77 -5.58
CA TYR A 18 3.01 7.20 -5.24
C TYR A 18 1.96 8.02 -6.00
N THR A 19 0.72 7.52 -6.02
CA THR A 19 -0.37 8.19 -6.71
C THR A 19 -0.56 9.61 -6.20
N ALA A 20 -0.46 10.58 -7.10
CA ALA A 20 -0.75 11.97 -6.77
C ALA A 20 -2.18 12.11 -6.23
N PHE A 21 -2.38 13.00 -5.27
CA PHE A 21 -3.71 13.29 -4.76
C PHE A 21 -4.51 14.07 -5.82
N GLY A 22 -5.62 13.50 -6.26
CA GLY A 22 -6.52 14.05 -7.27
C GLY A 22 -7.86 14.54 -6.72
N GLY A 23 -7.99 14.69 -5.40
CA GLY A 23 -9.17 15.25 -4.75
C GLY A 23 -10.46 14.46 -4.99
N VAL A 24 -11.60 15.15 -4.86
CA VAL A 24 -12.93 14.56 -5.05
C VAL A 24 -13.14 14.18 -6.52
N ALA A 25 -12.55 14.94 -7.44
CA ALA A 25 -12.58 14.65 -8.87
C ALA A 25 -12.06 13.24 -9.20
N PHE A 26 -10.98 12.80 -8.54
CA PHE A 26 -10.46 11.44 -8.70
C PHE A 26 -11.50 10.37 -8.32
N LEU A 27 -12.19 10.54 -7.19
CA LEU A 27 -13.21 9.60 -6.72
C LEU A 27 -14.44 9.60 -7.64
N GLN A 28 -14.82 10.76 -8.19
CA GLN A 28 -15.89 10.87 -9.18
C GLN A 28 -15.54 10.15 -10.49
N GLU A 29 -14.30 10.25 -10.96
CA GLU A 29 -13.83 9.51 -12.14
C GLU A 29 -13.76 8.00 -11.88
N TYR A 30 -13.28 7.58 -10.70
CA TYR A 30 -13.38 6.19 -10.27
C TYR A 30 -14.83 5.69 -10.35
N LEU A 31 -15.78 6.42 -9.75
CA LEU A 31 -17.19 6.04 -9.76
C LEU A 31 -17.78 5.99 -11.18
N SER A 32 -17.44 6.96 -12.04
CA SER A 32 -18.00 7.04 -13.40
C SER A 32 -17.60 5.82 -14.25
N THR A 33 -16.36 5.33 -14.09
CA THR A 33 -15.92 4.11 -14.78
C THR A 33 -16.68 2.87 -14.32
N ARG A 34 -17.00 2.74 -13.03
CA ARG A 34 -17.81 1.60 -12.55
C ARG A 34 -19.27 1.71 -12.98
N ARG A 35 -19.78 2.94 -13.10
CA ARG A 35 -21.15 3.18 -13.60
C ARG A 35 -21.32 2.78 -15.05
N ALA A 36 -20.32 3.00 -15.91
CA ALA A 36 -20.46 2.63 -17.32
C ALA A 36 -20.58 1.11 -17.54
N LEU A 37 -20.21 0.25 -16.57
CA LEU A 37 -20.55 -1.18 -16.57
C LEU A 37 -22.07 -1.42 -16.60
N PHE A 38 -22.86 -0.55 -15.96
CA PHE A 38 -24.32 -0.66 -15.95
C PHE A 38 -24.89 -0.57 -17.38
N THR A 39 -24.32 0.30 -18.23
CA THR A 39 -24.74 0.43 -19.63
C THR A 39 -24.58 -0.89 -20.38
N PHE A 40 -23.48 -1.62 -20.19
CA PHE A 40 -23.25 -2.93 -20.81
C PHE A 40 -24.19 -4.02 -20.29
N LEU A 41 -24.59 -3.97 -19.01
CA LEU A 41 -25.55 -4.91 -18.45
C LEU A 41 -26.97 -4.71 -19.03
N CYS A 42 -27.32 -3.48 -19.40
CA CYS A 42 -28.64 -3.13 -19.94
C CYS A 42 -28.79 -3.36 -21.44
N GLU A 43 -27.75 -3.75 -22.18
CA GLU A 43 -27.88 -4.06 -23.61
C GLU A 43 -28.77 -5.31 -23.79
N PRO A 44 -29.81 -5.25 -24.65
CA PRO A 44 -30.71 -6.38 -24.87
C PRO A 44 -29.94 -7.54 -25.50
N ALA A 45 -29.71 -8.59 -24.72
CA ALA A 45 -29.03 -9.78 -25.17
C ALA A 45 -29.85 -10.47 -26.27
N GLN A 46 -29.34 -10.49 -27.50
CA GLN A 46 -29.99 -11.18 -28.62
C GLN A 46 -29.98 -12.72 -28.51
N ASN A 47 -29.44 -13.32 -27.44
CA ASN A 47 -29.39 -14.78 -27.26
C ASN A 47 -29.41 -15.20 -25.78
N GLN A 48 -30.49 -14.90 -25.03
CA GLN A 48 -30.67 -15.47 -23.69
C GLN A 48 -31.48 -16.77 -23.74
N GLY A 49 -30.76 -17.87 -23.96
CA GLY A 49 -31.21 -19.22 -23.71
C GLY A 49 -30.17 -19.97 -22.90
N LYS A 50 -30.00 -19.61 -21.62
CA LYS A 50 -29.46 -20.42 -20.50
C LYS A 50 -29.38 -19.58 -19.22
N ASN A 51 -29.63 -20.22 -18.08
CA ASN A 51 -29.57 -19.60 -16.74
C ASN A 51 -28.23 -18.89 -16.53
N MET A 52 -28.28 -17.59 -16.23
CA MET A 52 -27.15 -16.70 -15.93
C MET A 52 -26.23 -17.19 -14.79
N GLU A 53 -26.64 -18.20 -14.01
CA GLU A 53 -25.97 -18.61 -12.77
C GLU A 53 -25.00 -19.80 -12.92
N GLN A 54 -24.98 -20.50 -14.05
CA GLN A 54 -24.23 -21.75 -14.21
C GLN A 54 -23.20 -21.69 -15.35
N ARG A 55 -22.26 -20.75 -15.27
CA ARG A 55 -20.95 -20.97 -15.93
C ARG A 55 -20.14 -21.90 -15.04
N GLU A 56 -19.87 -23.11 -15.50
CA GLU A 56 -18.79 -23.91 -14.95
C GLU A 56 -17.48 -23.25 -15.40
N LEU A 57 -16.67 -22.82 -14.43
CA LEU A 57 -15.34 -22.26 -14.69
C LEU A 57 -14.39 -23.42 -15.03
N GLU A 58 -14.54 -23.99 -16.23
CA GLU A 58 -13.99 -25.30 -16.61
C GLU A 58 -12.45 -25.31 -16.76
N SER A 59 -11.77 -24.15 -16.84
CA SER A 59 -10.31 -24.06 -17.01
C SER A 59 -9.59 -23.16 -15.97
N VAL A 60 -10.01 -23.21 -14.70
CA VAL A 60 -9.35 -22.47 -13.63
C VAL A 60 -8.17 -23.25 -13.06
N ASN A 61 -7.06 -22.56 -12.81
CA ASN A 61 -5.91 -23.16 -12.12
C ASN A 61 -6.30 -23.66 -10.71
N ASP A 62 -5.80 -24.84 -10.32
CA ASP A 62 -6.15 -25.49 -9.05
C ASP A 62 -5.88 -24.61 -7.81
N TYR A 63 -4.78 -23.85 -7.76
CA TYR A 63 -4.51 -22.95 -6.63
C TYR A 63 -5.52 -21.82 -6.55
N ILE A 64 -5.98 -21.31 -7.69
CA ILE A 64 -6.98 -20.25 -7.74
C ILE A 64 -8.34 -20.82 -7.30
N LEU A 65 -8.70 -22.01 -7.74
CA LEU A 65 -9.90 -22.69 -7.29
C LEU A 65 -9.86 -23.01 -5.79
N GLU A 66 -8.71 -23.48 -5.28
CA GLU A 66 -8.50 -23.76 -3.86
C GLU A 66 -8.57 -22.49 -3.01
N SER A 67 -8.12 -21.33 -3.54
CA SER A 67 -8.18 -20.04 -2.85
C SER A 67 -9.60 -19.63 -2.43
N CYS A 68 -10.64 -20.13 -3.11
CA CYS A 68 -12.03 -19.88 -2.72
C CYS A 68 -12.42 -20.52 -1.38
N LYS A 69 -11.65 -21.51 -0.89
CA LYS A 69 -11.96 -22.30 0.31
C LYS A 69 -10.85 -22.25 1.37
N ASN A 70 -9.65 -21.81 0.99
CA ASN A 70 -8.47 -21.86 1.84
C ASN A 70 -7.77 -20.50 1.88
N GLU A 71 -7.88 -19.81 3.02
CA GLU A 71 -7.31 -18.47 3.22
C GLU A 71 -5.78 -18.46 3.02
N LYS A 72 -5.09 -19.53 3.45
CA LYS A 72 -3.63 -19.61 3.30
C LYS A 72 -3.25 -19.60 1.81
N ILE A 73 -3.97 -20.34 0.98
CA ILE A 73 -3.75 -20.35 -0.47
C ILE A 73 -4.17 -19.01 -1.08
N LEU A 74 -5.28 -18.43 -0.64
CA LEU A 74 -5.68 -17.09 -1.07
C LEU A 74 -4.59 -16.06 -0.84
N LYS A 75 -3.96 -16.04 0.34
CA LYS A 75 -2.85 -15.12 0.64
C LYS A 75 -1.62 -15.37 -0.25
N LEU A 76 -1.33 -16.61 -0.64
CA LEU A 76 -0.27 -16.90 -1.61
C LEU A 76 -0.61 -16.40 -3.03
N VAL A 77 -1.86 -16.56 -3.47
CA VAL A 77 -2.35 -16.03 -4.76
C VAL A 77 -2.32 -14.50 -4.74
N ILE A 78 -2.77 -13.86 -3.66
CA ILE A 78 -2.68 -12.41 -3.44
C ILE A 78 -1.23 -11.94 -3.56
N LYS A 79 -0.29 -12.54 -2.84
CA LYS A 79 1.14 -12.18 -2.92
C LYS A 79 1.65 -12.22 -4.36
N THR A 80 1.27 -13.27 -5.08
CA THR A 80 1.71 -13.49 -6.46
C THR A 80 1.09 -12.48 -7.42
N PHE A 81 -0.22 -12.23 -7.28
CA PHE A 81 -0.93 -11.20 -8.04
C PHE A 81 -0.39 -9.81 -7.72
N GLU A 82 -0.09 -9.49 -6.46
CA GLU A 82 0.43 -8.18 -6.08
C GLU A 82 1.83 -7.90 -6.64
N ILE A 83 2.63 -8.95 -6.88
CA ILE A 83 3.94 -8.80 -7.53
C ILE A 83 3.81 -8.73 -9.07
N ASN A 84 3.03 -9.61 -9.67
CA ASN A 84 3.01 -9.80 -11.13
C ASN A 84 1.88 -9.05 -11.84
N LYS A 85 0.84 -8.65 -11.10
CA LYS A 85 -0.46 -8.15 -11.59
C LYS A 85 -1.13 -9.08 -12.61
N ARG A 86 -0.80 -10.37 -12.55
CA ARG A 86 -1.24 -11.39 -13.50
C ARG A 86 -1.50 -12.72 -12.80
N LEU A 87 -2.44 -13.48 -13.35
CA LEU A 87 -2.76 -14.84 -12.93
C LEU A 87 -2.49 -15.81 -14.08
N TYR A 88 -1.58 -16.74 -13.84
CA TYR A 88 -1.06 -17.68 -14.82
C TYR A 88 -1.82 -19.01 -14.74
N ILE A 89 -1.80 -19.80 -15.81
CA ILE A 89 -2.42 -21.15 -15.79
C ILE A 89 -1.60 -22.18 -15.00
N SER A 90 -0.32 -21.91 -14.73
CA SER A 90 0.58 -22.84 -14.03
C SER A 90 1.44 -22.13 -12.98
N TYR A 91 1.64 -22.81 -11.85
CA TYR A 91 2.43 -22.35 -10.72
C TYR A 91 3.20 -23.50 -10.07
N ASP A 92 4.39 -23.20 -9.58
CA ASP A 92 5.15 -24.07 -8.68
C ASP A 92 5.17 -23.51 -7.27
N LYS A 93 5.25 -24.39 -6.26
CA LYS A 93 5.58 -23.96 -4.89
C LYS A 93 7.05 -23.65 -4.78
N GLY A 94 7.38 -22.59 -4.06
CA GLY A 94 8.77 -22.29 -3.73
C GLY A 94 8.90 -21.42 -2.50
N VAL A 95 10.11 -20.92 -2.29
CA VAL A 95 10.46 -20.07 -1.16
C VAL A 95 10.95 -18.71 -1.68
N SER A 96 10.57 -17.65 -0.98
CA SER A 96 11.05 -16.28 -1.20
C SER A 96 12.55 -16.20 -1.00
N ARG A 97 13.28 -15.61 -1.96
CA ARG A 97 14.73 -15.37 -1.84
C ARG A 97 15.10 -14.40 -0.70
N PHE A 98 14.13 -13.63 -0.22
CA PHE A 98 14.33 -12.58 0.77
C PHE A 98 13.77 -12.93 2.15
N SER A 99 12.60 -13.57 2.19
CA SER A 99 11.83 -13.75 3.42
C SER A 99 11.78 -15.20 3.93
N ASN A 100 12.39 -16.16 3.24
CA ASN A 100 12.27 -17.61 3.49
C ASN A 100 10.81 -18.14 3.59
N GLU A 101 9.83 -17.34 3.18
CA GLU A 101 8.40 -17.68 3.19
C GLU A 101 7.99 -18.49 1.96
N GLU A 102 6.98 -19.34 2.13
CA GLU A 102 6.30 -20.03 1.02
C GLU A 102 5.73 -18.99 0.03
N ILE A 103 5.94 -19.24 -1.27
CA ILE A 103 5.41 -18.44 -2.37
C ILE A 103 4.88 -19.36 -3.48
N LEU A 104 3.92 -18.86 -4.26
CA LEU A 104 3.58 -19.45 -5.55
C LEU A 104 4.41 -18.76 -6.63
N LYS A 105 5.22 -19.54 -7.33
CA LYS A 105 6.06 -19.07 -8.43
C LYS A 105 5.28 -19.30 -9.74
N PRO A 106 4.83 -18.25 -10.43
CA PRO A 106 4.15 -18.44 -11.71
C PRO A 106 5.13 -18.97 -12.75
N ASP A 107 4.69 -19.95 -13.55
CA ASP A 107 5.37 -20.27 -14.80
C ASP A 107 5.12 -19.13 -15.79
N LYS A 108 6.11 -18.26 -15.96
CA LYS A 108 6.03 -17.08 -16.84
C LYS A 108 5.92 -17.44 -18.33
N MET A 109 6.16 -18.70 -18.71
CA MET A 109 5.94 -19.19 -20.07
C MET A 109 4.49 -19.61 -20.30
N SER A 110 3.74 -19.84 -19.22
CA SER A 110 2.33 -20.22 -19.29
C SER A 110 1.43 -19.01 -19.54
N SER A 111 0.24 -19.24 -20.11
CA SER A 111 -0.69 -18.15 -20.42
C SER A 111 -1.21 -17.47 -19.14
N TYR A 112 -1.34 -16.14 -19.21
CA TYR A 112 -2.02 -15.32 -18.20
C TYR A 112 -3.34 -14.73 -18.74
N THR A 113 -3.78 -15.13 -19.93
CA THR A 113 -4.96 -14.53 -20.61
C THR A 113 -6.28 -15.22 -20.28
N HIS A 114 -6.24 -16.25 -19.41
CA HIS A 114 -7.43 -17.00 -19.01
C HIS A 114 -8.23 -16.20 -17.98
N ILE A 115 -9.25 -15.47 -18.45
CA ILE A 115 -10.06 -14.56 -17.62
C ILE A 115 -10.77 -15.29 -16.46
N ASP A 116 -11.04 -16.58 -16.59
CA ASP A 116 -11.66 -17.38 -15.52
C ASP A 116 -10.83 -17.46 -14.24
N ASN A 117 -9.50 -17.41 -14.36
CA ASN A 117 -8.62 -17.29 -13.21
C ASN A 117 -8.90 -15.98 -12.44
N TYR A 118 -9.11 -14.88 -13.16
CA TYR A 118 -9.38 -13.56 -12.58
C TYR A 118 -10.77 -13.50 -11.96
N LEU A 119 -11.80 -14.03 -12.62
CA LEU A 119 -13.16 -14.08 -12.09
C LEU A 119 -13.27 -14.99 -10.85
N CYS A 120 -12.59 -16.14 -10.88
CA CYS A 120 -12.54 -17.04 -9.73
C CYS A 120 -11.82 -16.41 -8.54
N PHE A 121 -10.68 -15.74 -8.81
CA PHE A 121 -9.94 -15.02 -7.78
C PHE A 121 -10.76 -13.85 -7.19
N ALA A 122 -11.48 -13.10 -8.04
CA ALA A 122 -12.40 -12.05 -7.61
C ALA A 122 -13.48 -12.62 -6.66
N LYS A 123 -14.07 -13.76 -7.00
CA LYS A 123 -15.05 -14.45 -6.14
C LYS A 123 -14.45 -14.81 -4.78
N ALA A 124 -13.22 -15.32 -4.74
CA ALA A 124 -12.53 -15.62 -3.49
C ALA A 124 -12.32 -14.36 -2.64
N LEU A 125 -11.79 -13.29 -3.24
CA LEU A 125 -11.58 -12.01 -2.56
C LEU A 125 -12.88 -11.43 -2.00
N CYS A 126 -13.97 -11.44 -2.78
CA CYS A 126 -15.28 -10.99 -2.33
C CYS A 126 -15.79 -11.80 -1.13
N ALA A 127 -15.67 -13.13 -1.18
CA ALA A 127 -16.14 -14.00 -0.10
C ALA A 127 -15.38 -13.76 1.21
N PHE A 128 -14.05 -13.67 1.15
CA PHE A 128 -13.23 -13.41 2.33
C PHE A 128 -13.38 -11.98 2.85
N PHE A 129 -13.49 -11.00 1.96
CA PHE A 129 -13.78 -9.62 2.36
C PHE A 129 -15.13 -9.51 3.08
N ALA A 130 -16.20 -10.13 2.55
CA ALA A 130 -17.52 -10.10 3.18
C ALA A 130 -17.53 -10.73 4.59
N GLN A 131 -16.63 -11.68 4.87
CA GLN A 131 -16.53 -12.33 6.18
C GLN A 131 -15.66 -11.54 7.17
N THR A 132 -14.57 -10.95 6.67
CA THR A 132 -13.51 -10.40 7.53
C THR A 132 -13.46 -8.88 7.56
N HIS A 133 -14.00 -8.23 6.53
CA HIS A 133 -13.85 -6.79 6.25
C HIS A 133 -12.38 -6.32 6.17
N ASN A 134 -11.43 -7.23 5.97
CA ASN A 134 -10.00 -6.93 5.96
C ASN A 134 -9.62 -6.18 4.67
N LEU A 135 -8.95 -5.04 4.82
CA LEU A 135 -8.55 -4.17 3.71
C LEU A 135 -7.61 -4.84 2.70
N LEU A 136 -6.88 -5.89 3.08
CA LEU A 136 -6.05 -6.66 2.16
C LEU A 136 -6.88 -7.17 0.96
N TYR A 137 -8.04 -7.74 1.25
CA TYR A 137 -8.91 -8.34 0.24
C TYR A 137 -9.53 -7.27 -0.66
N LEU A 138 -10.05 -6.19 -0.07
CA LEU A 138 -10.62 -5.07 -0.82
C LEU A 138 -9.56 -4.38 -1.70
N ASN A 139 -8.37 -4.14 -1.17
CA ASN A 139 -7.27 -3.55 -1.92
C ASN A 139 -6.87 -4.38 -3.13
N THR A 140 -6.81 -5.70 -2.97
CA THR A 140 -6.50 -6.62 -4.06
C THR A 140 -7.64 -6.65 -5.09
N LEU A 141 -8.89 -6.66 -4.62
CA LEU A 141 -10.09 -6.66 -5.45
C LEU A 141 -10.16 -5.42 -6.35
N LEU A 142 -9.85 -4.24 -5.80
CA LEU A 142 -9.80 -2.98 -6.56
C LEU A 142 -8.87 -3.06 -7.78
N LYS A 143 -7.65 -3.58 -7.58
CA LYS A 143 -6.65 -3.73 -8.66
C LYS A 143 -7.04 -4.81 -9.67
N LEU A 144 -7.68 -5.87 -9.18
CA LEU A 144 -8.19 -6.94 -10.03
C LEU A 144 -9.32 -6.42 -10.94
N ASN A 145 -10.22 -5.61 -10.39
CA ASN A 145 -11.30 -4.99 -11.12
C ASN A 145 -10.81 -3.91 -12.08
N ASP A 146 -9.79 -3.11 -11.74
CA ASP A 146 -9.10 -2.26 -12.72
C ASP A 146 -8.59 -3.08 -13.90
N THR A 147 -8.00 -4.25 -13.63
CA THR A 147 -7.52 -5.14 -14.69
C THR A 147 -8.67 -5.61 -15.58
N LEU A 148 -9.75 -6.11 -14.99
CA LEU A 148 -10.91 -6.64 -15.73
C LEU A 148 -11.67 -5.55 -16.48
N LEU A 149 -11.91 -4.39 -15.86
CA LEU A 149 -12.59 -3.25 -16.49
C LEU A 149 -11.79 -2.71 -17.66
N SER A 150 -10.45 -2.66 -17.56
CA SER A 150 -9.61 -2.18 -18.66
C SER A 150 -9.72 -3.00 -19.96
N LEU A 151 -10.14 -4.27 -19.86
CA LEU A 151 -10.40 -5.12 -21.03
C LEU A 151 -11.70 -4.73 -21.75
N ILE A 152 -12.65 -4.13 -21.02
CA ILE A 152 -13.96 -3.74 -21.54
C ILE A 152 -13.91 -2.34 -22.14
N TYR A 153 -13.12 -1.43 -21.55
CA TYR A 153 -12.98 -0.05 -22.02
C TYR A 153 -12.03 0.13 -23.21
N ASN A 154 -11.38 -0.93 -23.69
CA ASN A 154 -10.44 -0.83 -24.79
C ASN A 154 -11.13 -1.06 -26.16
N PRO A 155 -11.25 -0.02 -27.02
CA PRO A 155 -11.93 -0.13 -28.31
C PRO A 155 -11.20 -1.04 -29.33
N ALA A 156 -9.96 -1.46 -29.05
CA ALA A 156 -9.21 -2.38 -29.89
C ALA A 156 -9.47 -3.87 -29.58
N MET A 157 -10.31 -4.19 -28.59
CA MET A 157 -10.60 -5.58 -28.25
C MET A 157 -11.79 -6.12 -29.04
N ASP A 158 -11.57 -7.27 -29.66
CA ASP A 158 -12.58 -8.10 -30.28
C ASP A 158 -13.48 -8.66 -29.16
N LEU A 159 -14.78 -8.31 -29.18
CA LEU A 159 -15.80 -8.83 -28.25
C LEU A 159 -15.78 -10.38 -28.16
N ALA A 160 -15.20 -11.04 -29.17
CA ALA A 160 -14.92 -12.48 -29.20
C ALA A 160 -14.12 -13.03 -28.00
N VAL A 161 -13.20 -12.27 -27.39
CA VAL A 161 -12.46 -12.74 -26.18
C VAL A 161 -13.36 -12.78 -24.94
N LEU A 162 -14.41 -11.96 -24.91
CA LEU A 162 -15.39 -11.93 -23.83
C LEU A 162 -16.52 -12.95 -24.02
N ASP A 163 -16.67 -13.47 -25.25
CA ASP A 163 -17.77 -14.35 -25.68
C ASP A 163 -17.32 -15.80 -25.99
N SER A 164 -16.01 -16.08 -26.01
CA SER A 164 -15.46 -17.41 -26.35
C SER A 164 -15.67 -18.50 -25.28
N SER A 165 -16.38 -18.21 -24.19
CA SER A 165 -16.69 -19.18 -23.13
C SER A 165 -18.18 -19.47 -23.09
N GLY A 166 -18.58 -20.61 -23.64
CA GLY A 166 -19.99 -21.00 -23.76
C GLY A 166 -20.75 -20.93 -22.43
N GLY A 167 -21.93 -20.31 -22.48
CA GLY A 167 -23.04 -20.59 -21.55
C GLY A 167 -23.45 -19.51 -20.56
N GLY A 168 -22.61 -18.52 -20.25
CA GLY A 168 -22.96 -17.39 -19.39
C GLY A 168 -21.86 -16.33 -19.41
N GLY A 169 -22.14 -15.14 -19.93
CA GLY A 169 -21.12 -14.13 -20.20
C GLY A 169 -20.27 -13.71 -18.98
N ILE A 170 -19.15 -13.04 -19.22
CA ILE A 170 -18.24 -12.51 -18.17
C ILE A 170 -18.91 -11.41 -17.33
N MET A 171 -19.83 -10.66 -17.93
CA MET A 171 -20.39 -9.43 -17.37
C MET A 171 -21.11 -9.62 -16.02
N PRO A 172 -21.96 -10.64 -15.79
CA PRO A 172 -22.56 -10.87 -14.48
C PRO A 172 -21.55 -11.13 -13.36
N TYR A 173 -20.45 -11.83 -13.63
CA TYR A 173 -19.41 -12.13 -12.63
C TYR A 173 -18.62 -10.87 -12.27
N LEU A 174 -18.23 -10.09 -13.28
CA LEU A 174 -17.58 -8.80 -13.04
C LEU A 174 -18.51 -7.84 -12.31
N ALA A 175 -19.80 -7.78 -12.66
CA ALA A 175 -20.78 -6.95 -11.98
C ALA A 175 -20.92 -7.31 -10.49
N LYS A 176 -20.94 -8.61 -10.14
CA LYS A 176 -20.90 -9.06 -8.74
C LYS A 176 -19.62 -8.62 -8.03
N SER A 177 -18.48 -8.71 -8.72
CA SER A 177 -17.19 -8.29 -8.16
C SER A 177 -17.11 -6.78 -7.92
N VAL A 178 -17.54 -5.97 -8.90
CA VAL A 178 -17.61 -4.50 -8.78
C VAL A 178 -18.60 -4.09 -7.71
N LYS A 179 -19.75 -4.77 -7.58
CA LYS A 179 -20.70 -4.52 -6.49
C LYS A 179 -20.02 -4.68 -5.12
N CYS A 180 -19.32 -5.80 -4.91
CA CYS A 180 -18.59 -6.06 -3.65
C CYS A 180 -17.49 -5.01 -3.39
N GLU A 181 -16.77 -4.59 -4.43
CA GLU A 181 -15.81 -3.49 -4.33
C GLU A 181 -16.48 -2.19 -3.87
N ILE A 182 -17.61 -1.82 -4.47
CA ILE A 182 -18.34 -0.58 -4.15
C ILE A 182 -18.89 -0.62 -2.72
N GLU A 183 -19.47 -1.75 -2.29
CA GLU A 183 -19.89 -1.98 -0.91
C GLU A 183 -18.71 -1.80 0.07
N GLY A 184 -17.55 -2.36 -0.26
CA GLY A 184 -16.34 -2.23 0.54
C GLY A 184 -15.83 -0.79 0.62
N VAL A 185 -15.74 -0.09 -0.51
CA VAL A 185 -15.33 1.32 -0.56
C VAL A 185 -16.28 2.20 0.25
N LYS A 186 -17.60 1.98 0.15
CA LYS A 186 -18.58 2.68 0.99
C LYS A 186 -18.39 2.43 2.47
N MET A 187 -18.21 1.16 2.86
CA MET A 187 -17.99 0.80 4.27
C MET A 187 -16.76 1.51 4.83
N ILE A 188 -15.65 1.52 4.08
CA ILE A 188 -14.41 2.20 4.50
C ILE A 188 -14.60 3.71 4.57
N ALA A 189 -15.31 4.30 3.60
CA ALA A 189 -15.62 5.71 3.60
C ALA A 189 -16.50 6.11 4.82
N GLN A 190 -17.48 5.30 5.18
CA GLN A 190 -18.30 5.51 6.38
C GLN A 190 -17.48 5.38 7.67
N LYS A 191 -16.59 4.38 7.76
CA LYS A 191 -15.66 4.22 8.89
C LYS A 191 -14.72 5.42 9.03
N ALA A 192 -14.29 5.98 7.90
CA ALA A 192 -13.51 7.22 7.83
C ALA A 192 -14.30 8.49 8.23
N GLY A 193 -15.58 8.36 8.58
CA GLY A 193 -16.41 9.45 9.09
C GLY A 193 -17.25 10.17 8.02
N PHE A 194 -17.23 9.74 6.75
CA PHE A 194 -18.06 10.36 5.72
C PHE A 194 -19.52 9.92 5.86
N GLN A 195 -20.44 10.88 5.79
CA GLN A 195 -21.88 10.66 5.89
C GLN A 195 -22.55 10.97 4.54
N PRO A 196 -23.53 10.17 4.09
CA PRO A 196 -24.29 10.50 2.87
C PRO A 196 -25.00 11.85 3.00
N CYS A 197 -25.25 12.53 1.88
CA CYS A 197 -26.14 13.71 1.88
C CYS A 197 -27.53 13.34 2.42
N VAL A 198 -28.00 14.12 3.41
CA VAL A 198 -29.23 13.85 4.20
C VAL A 198 -30.51 13.89 3.36
N ASP A 199 -30.47 14.48 2.16
CA ASP A 199 -31.63 14.63 1.27
C ASP A 199 -32.04 13.35 0.52
N PHE A 200 -31.51 12.18 0.87
CA PHE A 200 -31.70 10.94 0.11
C PHE A 200 -32.25 9.79 0.95
N ILE A 201 -33.45 9.99 1.51
CA ILE A 201 -34.36 8.90 1.87
C ILE A 201 -35.72 9.24 1.26
N GLU A 202 -35.94 8.87 0.00
CA GLU A 202 -37.24 8.49 -0.57
C GLU A 202 -37.14 8.46 -2.11
N SER A 203 -37.18 7.24 -2.68
CA SER A 203 -37.72 6.88 -4.01
C SER A 203 -36.97 5.70 -4.62
N ALA A 204 -36.97 4.57 -3.91
CA ALA A 204 -36.82 3.26 -4.55
C ALA A 204 -38.07 2.41 -4.26
N SER A 205 -39.26 2.99 -4.43
CA SER A 205 -40.46 2.22 -4.76
C SER A 205 -40.37 1.83 -6.24
N VAL A 206 -39.43 0.93 -6.56
CA VAL A 206 -39.43 0.24 -7.86
C VAL A 206 -40.49 -0.86 -7.73
N ASP A 207 -41.48 -0.83 -8.62
CA ASP A 207 -42.56 -1.82 -8.68
C ASP A 207 -41.99 -3.24 -8.68
N ARG A 208 -42.13 -3.93 -7.55
CA ARG A 208 -41.64 -5.30 -7.31
C ARG A 208 -42.26 -6.37 -8.22
N GLN A 209 -43.19 -6.00 -9.10
CA GLN A 209 -43.97 -6.96 -9.90
C GLN A 209 -43.45 -7.22 -11.32
N ILE A 210 -42.39 -6.55 -11.80
CA ILE A 210 -41.87 -6.74 -13.18
C ILE A 210 -40.48 -7.43 -13.26
N LEU A 211 -39.74 -7.59 -12.15
CA LEU A 211 -38.28 -7.70 -12.21
C LEU A 211 -37.66 -9.03 -11.76
N ALA A 212 -38.32 -10.17 -11.97
CA ALA A 212 -37.75 -11.48 -11.58
C ALA A 212 -36.50 -11.92 -12.38
N HIS A 213 -35.94 -11.10 -13.26
CA HIS A 213 -34.73 -11.39 -14.05
C HIS A 213 -33.62 -10.33 -13.92
N ASN A 214 -33.75 -9.33 -13.02
CA ASN A 214 -32.84 -8.16 -13.01
C ASN A 214 -32.30 -7.70 -11.63
N ASP A 215 -32.30 -8.59 -10.62
CA ASP A 215 -31.93 -8.25 -9.23
C ASP A 215 -30.50 -7.67 -9.10
N LEU A 216 -29.51 -8.27 -9.77
CA LEU A 216 -28.11 -7.80 -9.71
C LEU A 216 -27.94 -6.38 -10.27
N GLN A 217 -28.68 -6.01 -11.30
CA GLN A 217 -28.60 -4.68 -11.90
C GLN A 217 -29.14 -3.62 -10.95
N ILE A 218 -30.30 -3.91 -10.33
CA ILE A 218 -30.95 -3.01 -9.36
C ILE A 218 -30.04 -2.82 -8.14
N GLU A 219 -29.49 -3.91 -7.63
CA GLU A 219 -28.58 -3.87 -6.49
C GLU A 219 -27.32 -3.05 -6.79
N LEU A 220 -26.65 -3.30 -7.92
CA LEU A 220 -25.44 -2.55 -8.29
C LEU A 220 -25.75 -1.06 -8.51
N GLN A 221 -26.89 -0.73 -9.14
CA GLN A 221 -27.30 0.66 -9.32
C GLN A 221 -27.54 1.37 -7.98
N ALA A 222 -28.20 0.69 -7.03
CA ALA A 222 -28.41 1.22 -5.70
C ALA A 222 -27.10 1.48 -4.96
N GLU A 223 -26.13 0.55 -5.05
CA GLU A 223 -24.80 0.69 -4.45
C GLU A 223 -24.02 1.88 -5.05
N LEU A 224 -24.02 2.01 -6.38
CA LEU A 224 -23.38 3.12 -7.09
C LEU A 224 -24.00 4.47 -6.73
N GLN A 225 -25.31 4.54 -6.57
CA GLN A 225 -26.01 5.78 -6.20
C GLN A 225 -25.69 6.19 -4.76
N GLN A 226 -25.63 5.23 -3.83
CA GLN A 226 -25.24 5.50 -2.45
C GLN A 226 -23.78 5.96 -2.35
N LEU A 227 -22.85 5.32 -3.08
CA LEU A 227 -21.46 5.78 -3.12
C LEU A 227 -21.34 7.18 -3.75
N LYS A 228 -22.14 7.49 -4.77
CA LYS A 228 -22.22 8.84 -5.34
C LYS A 228 -22.57 9.87 -4.28
N SER A 229 -23.64 9.63 -3.51
CA SER A 229 -24.10 10.52 -2.44
C SER A 229 -23.01 10.77 -1.39
N LEU A 230 -22.25 9.73 -1.04
CA LEU A 230 -21.12 9.85 -0.13
C LEU A 230 -19.97 10.66 -0.74
N ILE A 231 -19.60 10.41 -2.00
CA ILE A 231 -18.51 11.16 -2.64
C ILE A 231 -18.87 12.65 -2.76
N ASP A 232 -20.11 12.95 -3.11
CA ASP A 232 -20.59 14.33 -3.25
C ASP A 232 -20.63 15.09 -1.91
N SER A 233 -20.67 14.38 -0.78
CA SER A 233 -20.65 14.99 0.56
C SER A 233 -19.24 15.33 1.05
N ILE A 234 -18.19 14.86 0.37
CA ILE A 234 -16.80 15.10 0.77
C ILE A 234 -16.44 16.56 0.47
N LYS A 235 -15.98 17.28 1.49
CA LYS A 235 -15.38 18.61 1.32
C LYS A 235 -13.95 18.42 0.81
N ASP A 236 -13.70 18.89 -0.41
CA ASP A 236 -12.36 18.82 -0.99
C ASP A 236 -11.40 19.78 -0.27
N TYR A 237 -10.08 19.55 -0.41
CA TYR A 237 -9.05 20.40 0.16
C TYR A 237 -7.86 20.54 -0.79
N GLU A 238 -7.14 21.67 -0.67
CA GLU A 238 -5.89 21.86 -1.38
C GLU A 238 -4.79 21.04 -0.69
N TYR A 239 -4.27 20.07 -1.41
CA TYR A 239 -3.11 19.29 -0.99
C TYR A 239 -1.87 20.18 -1.05
N LYS A 240 -1.19 20.31 0.10
CA LYS A 240 -0.01 21.16 0.21
C LYS A 240 1.22 20.29 0.32
N ASP A 241 2.04 20.32 -0.72
CA ASP A 241 3.39 19.79 -0.64
C ASP A 241 4.28 20.79 0.14
N THR A 242 3.98 20.96 1.43
CA THR A 242 4.80 21.78 2.33
C THR A 242 5.81 20.84 2.98
N PRO A 243 7.11 20.98 2.69
CA PRO A 243 8.12 20.26 3.45
C PRO A 243 7.99 20.62 4.93
N LEU A 244 8.10 19.63 5.82
CA LEU A 244 8.22 19.92 7.24
C LEU A 244 9.48 20.74 7.46
N ASP A 245 9.33 21.89 8.12
CA ASP A 245 10.47 22.69 8.55
C ASP A 245 11.12 21.97 9.74
N PHE A 246 12.11 21.13 9.44
CA PHE A 246 12.95 20.49 10.45
C PHE A 246 14.00 21.45 11.02
N GLY A 247 13.90 22.76 10.78
CA GLY A 247 15.02 23.67 10.95
C GLY A 247 16.14 23.34 9.95
N SER A 248 17.02 24.31 9.71
CA SER A 248 18.21 24.03 8.89
C SER A 248 19.11 23.01 9.58
N ILE A 249 19.81 22.16 8.81
CA ILE A 249 20.99 21.38 9.27
C ILE A 249 21.94 22.24 10.12
N ASN A 250 21.97 23.54 9.84
CA ASN A 250 22.80 24.54 10.52
C ASN A 250 22.31 24.97 11.91
N ALA A 251 21.18 24.42 12.39
CA ALA A 251 20.68 24.61 13.75
C ALA A 251 20.63 23.26 14.51
N PRO A 252 21.77 22.54 14.63
CA PRO A 252 21.81 21.27 15.34
C PRO A 252 21.49 21.48 16.83
N ALA A 253 21.28 20.36 17.55
CA ALA A 253 21.36 20.38 19.00
C ALA A 253 22.63 21.13 19.45
N LYS A 254 22.55 21.88 20.56
CA LYS A 254 23.71 22.64 21.09
C LYS A 254 24.97 21.79 21.28
N CYS A 255 24.82 20.47 21.42
CA CYS A 255 25.90 19.48 21.43
C CYS A 255 25.46 18.26 20.62
N VAL A 256 26.29 17.82 19.67
CA VAL A 256 26.09 16.60 18.89
C VAL A 256 27.17 15.59 19.28
N GLU A 257 26.77 14.37 19.60
CA GLU A 257 27.66 13.27 19.96
C GLU A 257 27.72 12.22 18.85
N LEU A 258 28.95 11.85 18.45
CA LEU A 258 29.21 10.74 17.54
C LEU A 258 29.07 9.42 18.29
N GLU A 259 28.05 8.64 17.95
CA GLU A 259 27.87 7.30 18.51
C GLU A 259 28.73 6.29 17.74
N SER A 260 29.86 5.93 18.35
CA SER A 260 30.89 5.05 17.77
C SER A 260 30.38 3.68 17.35
N SER A 261 29.31 3.18 17.97
CA SER A 261 28.71 1.88 17.66
C SER A 261 27.70 1.92 16.51
N LEU A 262 27.30 3.11 16.06
CA LEU A 262 26.27 3.34 15.03
C LEU A 262 26.88 3.75 13.68
N ALA A 263 26.44 3.08 12.63
CA ALA A 263 26.56 3.50 11.24
C ALA A 263 25.17 3.72 10.63
N MET A 264 25.10 4.42 9.51
CA MET A 264 23.87 4.57 8.73
C MET A 264 24.12 4.27 7.26
N ILE A 265 23.21 3.52 6.65
CA ILE A 265 23.06 3.45 5.20
C ILE A 265 22.09 4.56 4.78
N TYR A 266 22.56 5.48 3.95
CA TYR A 266 21.87 6.69 3.53
C TYR A 266 21.65 6.65 2.01
N ALA A 267 20.43 6.32 1.57
CA ALA A 267 20.02 6.58 0.20
C ALA A 267 19.68 8.06 0.01
N LEU A 268 20.06 8.66 -1.12
CA LEU A 268 19.71 10.04 -1.50
C LEU A 268 18.19 10.17 -1.70
N SER A 269 17.48 10.35 -0.59
CA SER A 269 16.01 10.35 -0.50
C SER A 269 15.55 11.22 0.67
N SER A 270 14.31 11.70 0.61
CA SER A 270 13.72 12.48 1.70
C SER A 270 13.76 11.73 3.03
N ARG A 271 13.52 10.42 3.03
CA ARG A 271 13.54 9.58 4.23
C ARG A 271 14.88 9.59 4.94
N SER A 272 15.98 9.35 4.22
CA SER A 272 17.31 9.37 4.84
C SER A 272 17.67 10.74 5.36
N ASN A 273 17.30 11.80 4.62
CA ASN A 273 17.51 13.16 5.07
C ASN A 273 16.76 13.44 6.38
N ILE A 274 15.46 13.12 6.45
CA ILE A 274 14.62 13.35 7.62
C ILE A 274 15.12 12.55 8.84
N TYR A 275 15.56 11.30 8.66
CA TYR A 275 16.18 10.53 9.73
C TYR A 275 17.42 11.23 10.28
N PHE A 276 18.29 11.69 9.37
CA PHE A 276 19.52 12.35 9.76
C PHE A 276 19.27 13.71 10.43
N GLN A 277 18.29 14.50 9.96
CA GLN A 277 17.87 15.73 10.64
C GLN A 277 17.38 15.46 12.06
N ALA A 278 16.50 14.47 12.24
CA ALA A 278 15.97 14.14 13.57
C ALA A 278 17.09 13.68 14.53
N MET A 279 18.07 12.94 14.02
CA MET A 279 19.28 12.56 14.77
C MET A 279 20.15 13.76 15.17
N LEU A 280 20.36 14.72 14.26
CA LEU A 280 21.06 15.98 14.57
C LEU A 280 20.35 16.79 15.65
N GLN A 281 19.02 16.86 15.57
CA GLN A 281 18.19 17.59 16.54
C GLN A 281 18.20 16.95 17.93
N CYS A 282 18.26 15.61 18.02
CA CYS A 282 18.35 14.93 19.31
C CYS A 282 19.79 14.82 19.84
N GLY A 283 20.78 15.18 19.03
CA GLY A 283 22.19 15.22 19.40
C GLY A 283 22.90 13.87 19.35
N ILE A 284 22.31 12.84 18.74
CA ILE A 284 22.92 11.51 18.59
C ILE A 284 23.05 11.21 17.10
N VAL A 285 24.27 11.17 16.57
CA VAL A 285 24.53 10.89 15.15
C VAL A 285 25.44 9.67 14.98
N PRO A 286 25.33 8.93 13.86
CA PRO A 286 26.23 7.82 13.59
C PRO A 286 27.66 8.31 13.36
N SER A 287 28.63 7.51 13.76
CA SER A 287 30.05 7.81 13.47
C SER A 287 30.41 7.58 11.99
N HIS A 288 29.64 6.75 11.28
CA HIS A 288 29.89 6.38 9.88
C HIS A 288 28.61 6.45 9.04
N ILE A 289 28.70 6.93 7.81
CA ILE A 289 27.60 6.95 6.84
C ILE A 289 28.07 6.35 5.51
N VAL A 290 27.32 5.36 5.01
CA VAL A 290 27.45 4.80 3.65
C VAL A 290 26.36 5.43 2.79
N ILE A 291 26.75 6.31 1.88
CA ILE A 291 25.84 7.04 0.98
C ILE A 291 25.68 6.24 -0.32
N LEU A 292 24.43 5.96 -0.68
CA LEU A 292 24.04 5.25 -1.89
C LEU A 292 23.49 6.22 -2.94
N GLY A 293 24.17 6.33 -4.07
CA GLY A 293 23.72 7.12 -5.23
C GLY A 293 24.86 7.90 -5.87
N ASN A 294 24.50 8.80 -6.79
CA ASN A 294 25.50 9.46 -7.62
C ASN A 294 26.47 10.35 -6.82
N ALA A 295 27.71 10.42 -7.30
CA ALA A 295 28.79 11.11 -6.60
C ALA A 295 28.54 12.62 -6.43
N LEU A 296 27.82 13.26 -7.36
CA LEU A 296 27.56 14.70 -7.31
C LEU A 296 26.63 15.06 -6.14
N GLU A 297 25.48 14.41 -6.05
CA GLU A 297 24.50 14.61 -4.98
C GLU A 297 25.05 14.14 -3.63
N ALA A 298 25.76 13.01 -3.61
CA ALA A 298 26.44 12.54 -2.40
C ALA A 298 27.48 13.57 -1.91
N GLY A 299 28.21 14.23 -2.81
CA GLY A 299 29.14 15.29 -2.47
C GLY A 299 28.48 16.47 -1.75
N GLN A 300 27.24 16.82 -2.11
CA GLN A 300 26.50 17.88 -1.42
C GLN A 300 26.15 17.49 0.01
N VAL A 301 25.70 16.25 0.22
CA VAL A 301 25.42 15.72 1.57
C VAL A 301 26.70 15.68 2.41
N ILE A 302 27.81 15.22 1.84
CA ILE A 302 29.11 15.16 2.55
C ILE A 302 29.56 16.55 3.00
N LEU A 303 29.46 17.56 2.12
CA LEU A 303 29.81 18.94 2.47
C LEU A 303 28.95 19.50 3.62
N GLN A 304 27.68 19.10 3.71
CA GLN A 304 26.78 19.54 4.79
C GLN A 304 27.13 18.92 6.16
N ILE A 305 27.82 17.79 6.19
CA ILE A 305 28.12 17.04 7.42
C ILE A 305 29.61 16.96 7.75
N GLN A 306 30.47 17.58 6.94
CA GLN A 306 31.93 17.49 7.06
C GLN A 306 32.45 17.94 8.44
N ASP A 307 31.82 18.96 9.03
CA ASP A 307 32.25 19.55 10.29
C ASP A 307 31.81 18.73 11.52
N LEU A 308 31.02 17.67 11.31
CA LEU A 308 30.53 16.79 12.37
C LEU A 308 31.50 15.65 12.71
N GLY A 309 32.58 15.48 11.93
CA GLY A 309 33.54 14.39 12.14
C GLY A 309 33.01 12.99 11.77
N ILE A 310 31.94 12.92 11.00
CA ILE A 310 31.34 11.67 10.50
C ILE A 310 32.20 11.12 9.36
N SER A 311 32.60 9.85 9.45
CA SER A 311 33.30 9.17 8.35
C SER A 311 32.29 8.79 7.26
N THR A 312 32.56 9.17 6.02
CA THR A 312 31.63 8.97 4.90
C THR A 312 32.23 8.06 3.82
N HIS A 313 31.39 7.17 3.28
CA HIS A 313 31.71 6.33 2.13
C HIS A 313 30.63 6.52 1.08
N CYS A 314 31.00 6.89 -0.15
CA CYS A 314 30.05 7.04 -1.25
C CYS A 314 30.17 5.84 -2.19
N ILE A 315 29.04 5.23 -2.55
CA ILE A 315 28.97 4.12 -3.51
C ILE A 315 27.92 4.47 -4.55
N ASP A 316 28.34 4.53 -5.82
CA ASP A 316 27.50 4.94 -6.95
C ASP A 316 26.57 3.81 -7.40
N THR A 317 25.57 3.53 -6.57
CA THR A 317 24.53 2.53 -6.83
C THR A 317 23.27 2.85 -6.04
N GLN A 318 22.12 2.44 -6.55
CA GLN A 318 20.85 2.43 -5.81
C GLN A 318 20.51 1.04 -5.26
N ASP A 319 21.25 0.00 -5.69
CA ASP A 319 21.03 -1.36 -5.22
C ASP A 319 21.74 -1.57 -3.90
N ILE A 320 20.96 -1.78 -2.84
CA ILE A 320 21.50 -2.09 -1.53
C ILE A 320 22.31 -3.39 -1.53
N ASN A 321 22.02 -4.34 -2.42
CA ASN A 321 22.67 -5.65 -2.45
C ASN A 321 23.92 -5.71 -3.36
N ASP A 322 24.29 -4.58 -3.98
CA ASP A 322 25.54 -4.44 -4.72
C ASP A 322 26.73 -4.92 -3.86
N GLU A 323 27.64 -5.66 -4.47
CA GLU A 323 28.74 -6.30 -3.74
C GLU A 323 29.69 -5.28 -3.11
N ALA A 324 29.86 -4.10 -3.71
CA ALA A 324 30.64 -3.01 -3.13
C ALA A 324 29.97 -2.47 -1.86
N VAL A 325 28.64 -2.40 -1.83
CA VAL A 325 27.87 -1.96 -0.65
C VAL A 325 27.99 -2.99 0.46
N PHE A 326 27.78 -4.27 0.15
CA PHE A 326 27.94 -5.36 1.11
C PHE A 326 29.34 -5.37 1.74
N SER A 327 30.38 -5.34 0.90
CA SER A 327 31.78 -5.35 1.35
C SER A 327 32.11 -4.14 2.24
N CYS A 328 31.63 -2.95 1.87
CA CYS A 328 31.79 -1.74 2.68
C CYS A 328 31.11 -1.91 4.04
N VAL A 329 29.83 -2.27 4.05
CA VAL A 329 29.04 -2.44 5.28
C VAL A 329 29.67 -3.49 6.20
N GLU A 330 30.09 -4.64 5.65
CA GLU A 330 30.77 -5.72 6.38
C GLU A 330 32.03 -5.23 7.07
N SER A 331 32.86 -4.44 6.38
CA SER A 331 34.13 -3.92 6.89
C SER A 331 34.01 -2.86 8.00
N LEU A 332 32.84 -2.23 8.15
CA LEU A 332 32.62 -1.20 9.17
C LEU A 332 32.84 -1.76 10.59
N PRO A 333 33.47 -1.03 11.52
CA PRO A 333 33.60 -1.48 12.91
C PRO A 333 32.28 -1.38 13.69
N GLN A 334 31.28 -0.67 13.17
CA GLN A 334 29.99 -0.45 13.83
C GLN A 334 29.17 -1.74 13.94
N LYS A 335 28.62 -1.95 15.14
CA LYS A 335 27.74 -3.08 15.47
C LYS A 335 26.32 -2.86 14.96
N TYR A 336 25.83 -1.62 15.04
CA TYR A 336 24.47 -1.26 14.68
C TYR A 336 24.47 -0.42 13.40
N VAL A 337 23.62 -0.78 12.44
CA VAL A 337 23.51 -0.09 11.15
C VAL A 337 22.07 0.36 10.94
N ILE A 338 21.82 1.66 10.95
CA ILE A 338 20.52 2.22 10.59
C ILE A 338 20.31 2.05 9.08
N TYR A 339 19.28 1.30 8.69
CA TYR A 339 18.96 1.03 7.29
C TYR A 339 17.92 2.03 6.75
N SER A 340 18.39 2.97 5.93
CA SER A 340 17.56 3.86 5.12
C SER A 340 17.99 3.81 3.64
N GLY A 341 17.76 2.67 2.99
CA GLY A 341 18.00 2.47 1.55
C GLY A 341 16.93 3.11 0.66
N TYR A 342 17.00 2.91 -0.66
CA TYR A 342 15.94 3.34 -1.59
C TYR A 342 14.66 2.51 -1.39
N GLY A 343 13.52 3.09 -1.77
CA GLY A 343 12.22 2.39 -1.71
C GLY A 343 12.26 1.09 -2.52
N GLY A 344 11.78 -0.01 -1.91
CA GLY A 344 11.78 -1.34 -2.54
C GLY A 344 13.10 -2.13 -2.39
N GLY A 345 14.16 -1.53 -1.85
CA GLY A 345 15.38 -2.25 -1.48
C GLY A 345 15.12 -3.19 -0.29
N ILE A 346 15.39 -4.48 -0.47
CA ILE A 346 15.29 -5.51 0.57
C ILE A 346 16.68 -6.11 0.76
N LEU A 347 17.15 -6.20 2.02
CA LEU A 347 18.42 -6.82 2.34
C LEU A 347 18.37 -8.32 2.05
N GLU A 348 19.35 -8.82 1.29
CA GLU A 348 19.54 -10.24 1.10
C GLU A 348 20.03 -10.94 2.37
N SER A 349 19.85 -12.26 2.44
CA SER A 349 20.21 -13.08 3.60
C SER A 349 21.67 -12.93 4.04
N LYS A 350 22.60 -12.58 3.13
CA LYS A 350 24.02 -12.32 3.45
C LYS A 350 24.21 -11.24 4.53
N TYR A 351 23.35 -10.23 4.58
CA TYR A 351 23.40 -9.18 5.60
C TYR A 351 23.09 -9.70 7.01
N PHE A 352 22.33 -10.78 7.15
CA PHE A 352 21.97 -11.35 8.45
C PHE A 352 22.97 -12.39 8.96
N HIS A 353 24.04 -12.67 8.19
CA HIS A 353 25.10 -13.62 8.56
C HIS A 353 26.41 -12.95 8.99
N ILE A 354 26.49 -11.62 8.95
CA ILE A 354 27.62 -10.83 9.47
C ILE A 354 27.30 -10.34 10.89
N PRO A 355 28.30 -10.01 11.73
CA PRO A 355 28.09 -9.64 13.13
C PRO A 355 27.55 -8.20 13.30
N LYS A 356 26.43 -7.89 12.64
CA LYS A 356 25.78 -6.58 12.64
C LYS A 356 24.28 -6.70 12.86
N HIS A 357 23.70 -5.68 13.46
CA HIS A 357 22.26 -5.55 13.62
C HIS A 357 21.75 -4.36 12.81
N PHE A 358 20.82 -4.62 11.91
CA PHE A 358 20.25 -3.61 11.02
C PHE A 358 18.98 -3.03 11.64
N ILE A 359 19.03 -1.75 12.04
CA ILE A 359 17.87 -1.03 12.57
C ILE A 359 17.05 -0.53 11.39
N HIS A 360 15.81 -0.98 11.29
CA HIS A 360 14.84 -0.45 10.35
C HIS A 360 13.64 0.11 11.11
N ILE A 361 13.10 1.21 10.63
CA ILE A 361 11.84 1.72 11.15
C ILE A 361 10.76 1.35 10.15
N HIS A 362 9.83 0.48 10.48
CA HIS A 362 8.71 0.14 9.60
C HIS A 362 7.58 1.17 9.73
N ALA A 363 6.79 1.37 8.66
CA ALA A 363 5.70 2.35 8.57
C ALA A 363 4.36 1.83 9.09
N GLY A 364 4.38 0.93 10.07
CA GLY A 364 3.19 0.28 10.61
C GLY A 364 3.45 -0.24 12.01
N LYS A 365 2.37 -0.41 12.78
CA LYS A 365 2.41 -1.02 14.11
C LYS A 365 2.59 -2.52 13.96
N LEU A 366 3.79 -3.01 14.28
CA LEU A 366 4.08 -4.43 14.24
C LEU A 366 3.61 -5.15 15.50
N PRO A 367 3.20 -6.43 15.41
CA PRO A 367 3.15 -7.27 14.20
C PRO A 367 1.93 -7.06 13.28
N GLN A 368 0.94 -6.24 13.67
CA GLN A 368 -0.37 -6.19 13.03
C GLN A 368 -0.33 -5.71 11.56
N TYR A 369 0.54 -4.74 11.25
CA TYR A 369 0.63 -4.12 9.94
C TYR A 369 2.01 -4.33 9.32
N LYS A 370 2.22 -5.42 8.59
CA LYS A 370 3.46 -5.71 7.84
C LYS A 370 3.34 -5.31 6.37
N GLY A 371 4.45 -5.19 5.66
CA GLY A 371 4.49 -5.02 4.21
C GLY A 371 4.58 -3.56 3.77
N SER A 372 3.76 -3.15 2.82
CA SER A 372 3.93 -1.86 2.13
C SER A 372 2.78 -0.89 2.38
N THR A 373 3.09 0.42 2.43
CA THR A 373 2.10 1.51 2.56
C THR A 373 1.14 1.35 3.75
N THR A 374 1.58 0.65 4.79
CA THR A 374 0.81 0.30 5.99
C THR A 374 0.26 1.51 6.73
N CYS A 375 0.92 2.67 6.61
CA CYS A 375 0.43 3.93 7.15
C CYS A 375 -0.99 4.28 6.68
N TYR A 376 -1.33 4.02 5.41
CA TYR A 376 -2.68 4.31 4.91
C TYR A 376 -3.70 3.28 5.38
N TYR A 377 -3.31 2.01 5.52
CA TYR A 377 -4.19 0.98 6.08
C TYR A 377 -4.53 1.27 7.54
N SER A 378 -3.52 1.56 8.36
CA SER A 378 -3.74 1.90 9.76
C SER A 378 -4.50 3.22 9.92
N LEU A 379 -4.30 4.19 9.01
CA LEU A 379 -5.07 5.43 9.04
C LEU A 379 -6.56 5.20 8.74
N LEU A 380 -6.89 4.25 7.85
CA LEU A 380 -8.28 3.88 7.54
C LEU A 380 -8.93 3.03 8.64
N GLU A 381 -8.17 2.14 9.27
CA GLU A 381 -8.71 1.17 10.25
C GLU A 381 -8.69 1.70 11.68
N GLU A 382 -7.61 2.37 12.07
CA GLU A 382 -7.32 2.78 13.45
C GLU A 382 -7.33 4.31 13.61
N GLY A 383 -7.36 5.07 12.52
CA GLY A 383 -7.28 6.54 12.58
C GLY A 383 -5.93 7.03 13.09
N GLU A 384 -4.86 6.24 12.95
CA GLU A 384 -3.49 6.64 13.30
C GLU A 384 -2.46 6.15 12.29
N ILE A 385 -1.36 6.88 12.18
CA ILE A 385 -0.13 6.39 11.53
C ILE A 385 0.86 6.04 12.62
N CYS A 386 1.36 4.81 12.60
CA CYS A 386 2.35 4.30 13.53
C CYS A 386 3.61 3.88 12.78
N SER A 387 4.76 3.99 13.44
CA SER A 387 6.03 3.47 12.97
C SER A 387 6.72 2.66 14.06
N THR A 388 7.27 1.50 13.70
CA THR A 388 7.95 0.58 14.62
C THR A 388 9.42 0.44 14.26
N ALA A 389 10.31 0.81 15.17
CA ALA A 389 11.72 0.48 15.09
C ALA A 389 11.93 -1.01 15.39
N MET A 390 12.74 -1.70 14.58
CA MET A 390 13.04 -3.12 14.74
C MET A 390 14.46 -3.45 14.27
N PHE A 391 14.99 -4.59 14.72
CA PHE A 391 16.12 -5.23 14.05
C PHE A 391 15.65 -6.11 12.91
N LEU A 392 16.12 -5.85 11.69
CA LEU A 392 15.80 -6.70 10.54
C LEU A 392 16.33 -8.12 10.73
N ASN A 393 15.58 -9.08 10.19
CA ASN A 393 15.98 -10.47 10.04
C ASN A 393 15.54 -10.98 8.67
N ASP A 394 15.70 -12.29 8.44
CA ASP A 394 15.34 -12.97 7.21
C ASP A 394 13.82 -13.08 6.94
N GLY A 395 12.96 -12.49 7.77
CA GLY A 395 11.51 -12.42 7.57
C GLY A 395 11.06 -11.00 7.26
N LEU A 396 9.99 -10.85 6.48
CA LEU A 396 9.45 -9.53 6.16
C LEU A 396 8.79 -8.91 7.39
N ASP A 397 9.36 -7.82 7.90
CA ASP A 397 8.87 -7.07 9.05
C ASP A 397 8.61 -7.92 10.32
N CYS A 398 9.42 -8.96 10.52
CA CYS A 398 9.30 -9.93 11.62
C CYS A 398 10.48 -9.86 12.61
N GLY A 399 11.22 -8.76 12.59
CA GLY A 399 12.35 -8.47 13.47
C GLY A 399 11.98 -8.33 14.94
N ASP A 400 12.94 -8.40 15.86
CA ASP A 400 12.67 -7.97 17.24
C ASP A 400 12.40 -6.46 17.26
N MET A 401 11.30 -6.05 17.89
CA MET A 401 10.93 -4.63 17.98
C MET A 401 11.76 -3.93 19.05
N LEU A 402 12.18 -2.70 18.74
CA LEU A 402 12.92 -1.81 19.62
C LEU A 402 12.01 -0.78 20.29
N GLY A 403 10.93 -0.39 19.61
CA GLY A 403 9.98 0.61 20.08
C GLY A 403 9.10 1.12 18.95
N PHE A 404 8.10 1.93 19.28
CA PHE A 404 7.20 2.53 18.29
C PHE A 404 6.81 3.96 18.67
N PHE A 405 6.32 4.69 17.66
CA PHE A 405 5.76 6.03 17.77
C PHE A 405 4.53 6.13 16.85
N SER A 406 3.45 6.76 17.30
CA SER A 406 2.26 6.99 16.49
C SER A 406 1.70 8.40 16.64
N LEU A 407 0.99 8.84 15.61
CA LEU A 407 0.18 10.05 15.61
C LEU A 407 -1.24 9.71 15.14
N SER A 408 -2.24 10.15 15.90
CA SER A 408 -3.64 10.08 15.51
C SER A 408 -3.95 11.03 14.36
N SER A 409 -5.02 10.76 13.60
CA SER A 409 -5.53 11.63 12.52
C SER A 409 -5.72 13.08 12.97
N LYS A 410 -6.18 13.28 14.21
CA LYS A 410 -6.29 14.60 14.84
C LYS A 410 -4.95 15.32 14.94
N GLN A 411 -3.89 14.64 15.37
CA GLN A 411 -2.54 15.23 15.44
C GLN A 411 -1.95 15.43 14.05
N LEU A 412 -2.23 14.52 13.11
CA LEU A 412 -1.78 14.66 11.72
C LEU A 412 -2.35 15.93 11.04
N CYS A 413 -3.55 16.39 11.43
CA CYS A 413 -4.14 17.63 10.94
C CYS A 413 -3.30 18.88 11.26
N GLU A 414 -2.51 18.86 12.34
CA GLU A 414 -1.65 19.97 12.74
C GLU A 414 -0.53 20.22 11.71
N PHE A 415 -0.25 19.24 10.85
CA PHE A 415 0.73 19.33 9.77
C PHE A 415 0.14 19.87 8.45
N ALA A 416 -1.01 20.57 8.50
CA ALA A 416 -1.53 21.43 7.43
C ALA A 416 -1.53 20.80 6.01
N ASN A 417 -1.99 19.55 5.89
CA ASN A 417 -2.09 18.79 4.63
C ASN A 417 -0.75 18.48 3.94
N THR A 418 0.33 18.41 4.71
CA THR A 418 1.67 17.99 4.25
C THR A 418 1.65 16.64 3.53
N ASP A 419 2.51 16.46 2.53
CA ASP A 419 2.67 15.17 1.86
C ASP A 419 2.98 14.03 2.84
N ILE A 420 2.11 13.02 2.84
CA ILE A 420 2.31 11.82 3.64
C ILE A 420 3.50 11.01 3.12
N ASP A 421 3.65 10.84 1.81
CA ASP A 421 4.57 9.84 1.25
C ASP A 421 6.04 10.24 1.40
N THR A 422 6.37 11.51 1.18
CA THR A 422 7.76 11.96 1.18
C THR A 422 8.16 12.73 2.42
N THR A 423 7.20 13.16 3.25
CA THR A 423 7.45 14.04 4.38
C THR A 423 6.91 13.51 5.71
N LEU A 424 5.59 13.34 5.86
CA LEU A 424 4.98 13.01 7.15
C LEU A 424 5.26 11.56 7.60
N GLU A 425 5.17 10.57 6.71
CA GLU A 425 5.54 9.19 7.04
C GLU A 425 7.02 9.06 7.42
N PRO A 426 7.98 9.65 6.68
CA PRO A 426 9.37 9.66 7.10
C PRO A 426 9.62 10.37 8.44
N TYR A 427 8.86 11.44 8.72
CA TYR A 427 8.93 12.12 10.00
C TYR A 427 8.52 11.21 11.17
N ILE A 428 7.36 10.57 11.09
CA ILE A 428 6.87 9.66 12.14
C ILE A 428 7.86 8.53 12.38
N ARG A 429 8.48 8.02 11.30
CA ARG A 429 9.57 7.04 11.40
C ARG A 429 10.80 7.61 12.12
N SER A 430 11.19 8.83 11.80
CA SER A 430 12.31 9.49 12.48
C SER A 430 12.05 9.68 13.98
N GLN A 431 10.80 9.92 14.38
CA GLN A 431 10.41 10.04 15.79
C GLN A 431 10.54 8.69 16.52
N ALA A 432 10.14 7.59 15.88
CA ALA A 432 10.39 6.25 16.41
C ALA A 432 11.89 5.94 16.53
N LEU A 433 12.70 6.33 15.53
CA LEU A 433 14.16 6.18 15.57
C LEU A 433 14.77 6.97 16.73
N VAL A 434 14.47 8.26 16.86
CA VAL A 434 15.00 9.12 17.93
C VAL A 434 14.63 8.56 19.30
N LYS A 435 13.37 8.13 19.49
CA LYS A 435 12.92 7.52 20.74
C LYS A 435 13.80 6.32 21.13
N VAL A 436 14.04 5.38 20.21
CA VAL A 436 14.85 4.19 20.53
C VAL A 436 16.34 4.50 20.70
N LEU A 437 16.87 5.52 20.03
CA LEU A 437 18.24 5.98 20.21
C LEU A 437 18.45 6.64 21.59
N LEU A 438 17.49 7.44 22.05
CA LEU A 438 17.54 8.04 23.39
C LEU A 438 17.43 6.97 24.48
N GLU A 439 16.52 6.01 24.33
CA GLU A 439 16.41 4.87 25.25
C GLU A 439 17.69 4.01 25.25
N TYR A 440 18.29 3.77 24.08
CA TYR A 440 19.58 3.10 23.95
C TYR A 440 20.69 3.85 24.69
N LYS A 441 20.78 5.17 24.54
CA LYS A 441 21.79 6.00 25.20
C LYS A 441 21.64 5.96 26.72
N GLN A 442 20.40 6.01 27.21
CA GLN A 442 20.10 5.97 28.63
C GLN A 442 20.41 4.60 29.25
N ASN A 443 20.11 3.51 28.55
CA ASN A 443 20.19 2.16 29.09
C ASN A 443 21.51 1.44 28.75
N GLY A 444 22.28 1.94 27.79
CA GLY A 444 23.49 1.31 27.25
C GLY A 444 23.21 0.11 26.33
N ALA A 445 21.95 -0.24 26.10
CA ALA A 445 21.52 -1.34 25.25
C ALA A 445 20.09 -1.10 24.71
N PHE A 446 19.77 -1.73 23.58
CA PHE A 446 18.41 -1.72 23.03
C PHE A 446 17.50 -2.68 23.79
N SER A 447 16.30 -2.22 24.11
CA SER A 447 15.21 -3.06 24.63
C SER A 447 14.57 -3.84 23.49
N LEU A 448 14.37 -5.16 23.66
CA LEU A 448 13.86 -6.04 22.60
C LEU A 448 12.51 -6.62 22.98
N THR A 449 11.56 -6.55 22.05
CA THR A 449 10.29 -7.29 22.12
C THR A 449 10.17 -8.21 20.92
N SER A 450 10.22 -9.52 21.15
CA SER A 450 10.13 -10.50 20.07
C SER A 450 8.72 -10.59 19.49
N GLN A 451 8.65 -10.78 18.17
CA GLN A 451 7.40 -10.91 17.44
C GLN A 451 7.05 -12.37 17.16
N ASN A 452 5.74 -12.68 17.18
CA ASN A 452 5.25 -13.92 16.58
C ASN A 452 5.11 -13.75 15.06
N ARG A 453 5.90 -14.48 14.28
CA ARG A 453 5.88 -14.39 12.80
C ARG A 453 4.50 -14.65 12.19
N LYS A 454 3.64 -15.43 12.86
CA LYS A 454 2.29 -15.76 12.39
C LYS A 454 1.22 -14.71 12.72
N GLU A 455 1.55 -13.72 13.55
CA GLU A 455 0.61 -12.67 13.95
C GLU A 455 0.56 -11.54 12.91
N GLY A 456 -0.60 -10.90 12.79
CA GLY A 456 -0.83 -9.75 11.93
C GLY A 456 -1.05 -10.09 10.46
N GLU A 457 -1.09 -9.04 9.64
CA GLU A 457 -1.35 -9.15 8.21
C GLU A 457 -0.22 -8.52 7.39
N THR A 458 0.02 -9.08 6.19
CA THR A 458 0.95 -8.49 5.22
C THR A 458 0.18 -7.72 4.16
N TYR A 459 0.26 -6.40 4.23
CA TYR A 459 -0.35 -5.49 3.28
C TYR A 459 0.59 -5.18 2.11
N TYR A 460 -0.01 -4.78 0.99
CA TYR A 460 0.70 -4.44 -0.24
C TYR A 460 0.48 -2.96 -0.55
N ARG A 461 1.06 -2.44 -1.64
CA ARG A 461 0.86 -1.04 -2.03
C ARG A 461 -0.63 -0.71 -2.08
N ILE A 462 -1.04 0.35 -1.40
CA ILE A 462 -2.46 0.69 -1.31
C ILE A 462 -3.01 1.13 -2.67
N HIS A 463 -4.25 0.77 -2.94
CA HIS A 463 -4.98 1.19 -4.12
C HIS A 463 -5.28 2.70 -4.03
N PRO A 464 -5.12 3.46 -5.11
CA PRO A 464 -5.44 4.88 -5.22
C PRO A 464 -6.75 5.31 -4.56
N THR A 465 -7.86 4.58 -4.79
CA THR A 465 -9.15 4.91 -4.19
C THR A 465 -9.11 4.86 -2.66
N LEU A 466 -8.46 3.84 -2.08
CA LEU A 466 -8.31 3.73 -0.63
C LEU A 466 -7.34 4.79 -0.09
N LYS A 467 -6.25 5.08 -0.82
CA LYS A 467 -5.34 6.19 -0.48
C LYS A 467 -6.08 7.52 -0.38
N HIS A 468 -6.94 7.84 -1.36
CA HIS A 468 -7.71 9.08 -1.33
C HIS A 468 -8.68 9.12 -0.15
N LEU A 469 -9.37 8.02 0.16
CA LEU A 469 -10.22 7.95 1.35
C LEU A 469 -9.42 8.15 2.65
N ALA A 470 -8.22 7.59 2.75
CA ALA A 470 -7.33 7.77 3.90
C ALA A 470 -6.90 9.23 4.04
N LEU A 471 -6.57 9.87 2.92
CA LEU A 471 -6.20 11.27 2.88
C LEU A 471 -7.38 12.18 3.26
N PHE A 472 -8.60 11.89 2.79
CA PHE A 472 -9.78 12.64 3.21
C PHE A 472 -10.16 12.41 4.68
N SER A 473 -9.96 11.19 5.21
CA SER A 473 -10.27 10.89 6.63
C SER A 473 -9.36 11.68 7.57
N CYS A 474 -8.14 11.97 7.12
CA CYS A 474 -7.18 12.81 7.81
C CYS A 474 -7.44 14.30 7.57
N PHE A 475 -7.46 14.77 6.32
CA PHE A 475 -7.37 16.20 5.99
C PHE A 475 -8.67 16.84 5.50
N GLY A 476 -9.67 16.05 5.08
CA GLY A 476 -10.91 16.57 4.47
C GLY A 476 -12.00 16.97 5.48
N ASN A 477 -11.97 16.40 6.69
CA ASN A 477 -13.05 16.55 7.69
C ASN A 477 -12.79 17.59 8.78
N TRP A 478 -11.61 18.23 8.79
CA TRP A 478 -11.21 19.12 9.89
C TRP A 478 -11.26 20.58 9.44
N ASP A 479 -12.30 21.30 9.87
CA ASP A 479 -12.31 22.76 9.78
C ASP A 479 -11.19 23.31 10.67
N ILE A 480 -10.05 23.65 10.05
CA ILE A 480 -8.90 24.31 10.71
C ILE A 480 -9.34 25.64 11.37
N SER A 481 -10.46 26.22 10.95
CA SER A 481 -11.05 27.43 11.53
C SER A 481 -11.83 27.23 12.83
N ALA A 482 -12.10 26.00 13.27
CA ALA A 482 -12.93 25.75 14.47
C ALA A 482 -12.13 25.72 15.79
N ASN A 483 -10.80 25.58 15.74
CA ASN A 483 -9.96 25.59 16.94
C ASN A 483 -8.96 26.74 16.88
N GLY A 484 -9.39 27.91 17.35
CA GLY A 484 -8.47 28.94 17.79
C GLY A 484 -7.53 28.40 18.87
N GLY A 485 -6.29 28.12 18.47
CA GLY A 485 -5.14 27.97 19.34
C GLY A 485 -4.12 29.03 18.90
N THR A 486 -3.83 29.95 19.79
CA THR A 486 -2.92 31.09 19.64
C THR A 486 -1.53 30.73 19.12
N GLN A 487 -0.96 31.68 18.37
CA GLN A 487 0.41 31.82 17.84
C GLN A 487 1.52 31.06 18.56
#